data_AF-D6RH88-F1
#
_entry.id   AF-D6RH88-F1
#
_cell.length_a   1.000
_cell.length_b   1.000
_cell.length_c   1.000
_cell.angle_alpha   90.00
_cell.angle_beta   90.00
_cell.angle_gamma   90.00
#
_symmetry.space_group_name_H-M   'P 1'
#
loop_
_entity.id
_entity.type
_entity.pdbx_description
1 polymer ?
#
loop_
_entity_poly.entity_id
_entity_poly.type
_entity_poly.pdbx_seq_one_letter_code
_entity_poly.pdbx_strand_id
1 'polypeptide(L)'
;MGSRIKQNPETTFEVYVEVAYPRTGGTLSDPEVQRQFPEDYSDQEVLQTLTKFCFPFYVDSLTVSQVGQNFTFVLTDIDSKQRFGFCRLSSGAKSCFCILREI
;
A
#
# COMPACT_ATOMS: atom_id res chain seq x y z
N MET A 1 11.25 -4.52 27.89
CA MET A 1 11.43 -4.10 26.48
C MET A 1 10.45 -4.89 25.63
N GLY A 2 9.45 -4.24 25.02
CA GLY A 2 8.36 -4.95 24.34
C GLY A 2 7.77 -4.19 23.15
N SER A 3 8.45 -3.16 22.66
CA SER A 3 7.96 -2.35 21.54
C SER A 3 8.30 -2.99 20.20
N ARG A 4 7.30 -3.11 19.33
CA ARG A 4 7.43 -3.56 17.93
C ARG A 4 7.74 -2.40 16.97
N ILE A 5 7.97 -1.22 17.51
CA ILE A 5 8.37 -0.01 16.81
C ILE A 5 9.89 -0.01 16.60
N LYS A 6 10.34 0.41 15.42
CA LYS A 6 11.77 0.48 15.08
C LYS A 6 12.36 1.78 15.63
N GLN A 7 13.26 1.65 16.59
CA GLN A 7 13.90 2.81 17.20
C GLN A 7 14.98 3.33 16.25
N ASN A 8 14.82 4.57 15.77
CA ASN A 8 15.71 5.27 14.83
C ASN A 8 15.69 4.70 13.39
N PRO A 9 14.59 4.90 12.62
CA PRO A 9 14.58 4.57 11.20
C PRO A 9 15.58 5.44 10.42
N GLU A 10 16.21 4.87 9.38
CA GLU A 10 17.21 5.57 8.55
C GLU A 10 16.59 6.66 7.67
N THR A 11 15.37 6.42 7.20
CA THR A 11 14.60 7.35 6.37
C THR A 11 13.27 7.71 7.02
N THR A 12 12.66 8.80 6.57
CA THR A 12 11.32 9.19 7.08
C THR A 12 10.23 8.25 6.57
N PHE A 13 10.41 7.68 5.38
CA PHE A 13 9.58 6.63 4.79
C PHE A 13 10.45 5.82 3.81
N GLU A 14 10.08 4.58 3.56
CA GLU A 14 10.82 3.68 2.65
C GLU A 14 10.44 3.94 1.20
N VAL A 15 9.13 3.93 0.92
CA VAL A 15 8.61 4.10 -0.43
C VAL A 15 7.20 4.69 -0.41
N TYR A 16 6.92 5.54 -1.39
CA TYR A 16 5.60 5.98 -1.77
C TYR A 16 5.20 5.25 -3.06
N VAL A 17 3.95 4.79 -3.14
CA VAL A 17 3.37 4.21 -4.36
C VAL A 17 1.99 4.79 -4.64
N GLU A 18 1.69 4.99 -5.92
CA GLU A 18 0.35 5.16 -6.44
C GLU A 18 -0.03 3.89 -7.18
N VAL A 19 -1.06 3.19 -6.68
CA VAL A 19 -1.54 1.93 -7.24
C VAL A 19 -2.91 2.15 -7.86
N ALA A 20 -3.14 1.63 -9.06
CA ALA A 20 -4.44 1.70 -9.72
C ALA A 20 -4.71 0.46 -10.55
N TYR A 21 -6.00 0.18 -10.78
CA TYR A 21 -6.41 -0.82 -11.77
C TYR A 21 -6.19 -0.29 -13.18
N PRO A 22 -5.54 -1.06 -14.09
CA PRO A 22 -5.33 -0.61 -15.45
C PRO A 22 -6.69 -0.50 -16.17
N ARG A 23 -6.83 0.52 -17.04
CA ARG A 23 -8.11 0.85 -17.71
C ARG A 23 -8.40 -0.03 -18.95
N THR A 24 -7.60 -1.04 -19.22
CA THR A 24 -7.70 -1.88 -20.42
C THR A 24 -8.87 -2.86 -20.31
N GLY A 25 -9.73 -2.87 -21.33
CA GLY A 25 -11.11 -3.36 -21.28
C GLY A 25 -11.30 -4.84 -20.92
N GLY A 26 -12.37 -5.10 -20.17
CA GLY A 26 -13.12 -6.36 -20.16
C GLY A 26 -12.69 -7.43 -19.17
N THR A 27 -11.42 -7.47 -18.76
CA THR A 27 -10.91 -8.46 -17.78
C THR A 27 -10.54 -7.80 -16.46
N LEU A 28 -10.99 -8.37 -15.33
CA LEU A 28 -10.47 -8.07 -14.00
C LEU A 28 -8.95 -8.26 -14.04
N SER A 29 -8.23 -7.15 -14.02
CA SER A 29 -6.76 -7.10 -14.01
C SER A 29 -6.31 -6.81 -12.59
N ASP A 30 -5.10 -7.26 -12.24
CA ASP A 30 -4.51 -6.97 -10.94
C ASP A 30 -4.17 -5.47 -10.82
N PRO A 31 -4.20 -4.90 -9.60
CA PRO A 31 -3.78 -3.53 -9.38
C PRO A 31 -2.28 -3.38 -9.61
N GLU A 32 -1.88 -2.32 -10.30
CA GLU A 32 -0.50 -2.07 -10.71
C GLU A 32 0.03 -0.76 -10.13
N VAL A 33 1.34 -0.72 -9.84
CA VAL A 33 2.04 0.51 -9.45
C VAL A 33 2.16 1.43 -10.67
N GLN A 34 1.48 2.56 -10.62
CA GLN A 34 1.50 3.60 -11.66
C GLN A 34 2.67 4.57 -11.47
N ARG A 35 2.98 4.89 -10.21
CA ARG A 35 4.10 5.74 -9.81
C ARG A 35 4.68 5.26 -8.50
N GLN A 36 5.97 5.46 -8.33
CA GLN A 36 6.67 5.21 -7.08
C GLN A 36 7.70 6.31 -6.80
N PHE A 37 8.02 6.50 -5.52
CA PHE A 37 9.13 7.33 -5.09
C PHE A 37 9.80 6.69 -3.86
N PRO A 38 11.13 6.52 -3.84
CA PRO A 38 12.10 6.85 -4.89
C PRO A 38 11.89 6.06 -6.20
N GLU A 39 12.26 6.64 -7.35
CA GLU A 39 12.10 5.97 -8.65
C GLU A 39 12.97 4.72 -8.78
N ASP A 40 14.11 4.71 -8.10
CA ASP A 40 15.08 3.62 -8.04
C ASP A 40 14.78 2.57 -6.95
N TYR A 41 13.64 2.68 -6.25
CA TYR A 41 13.22 1.65 -5.29
C TYR A 41 13.03 0.30 -6.00
N SER A 42 13.84 -0.70 -5.61
CA SER A 42 14.00 -1.94 -6.36
C SER A 42 13.43 -3.19 -5.69
N ASP A 43 12.84 -3.07 -4.50
CA ASP A 43 12.26 -4.21 -3.78
C ASP A 43 10.91 -4.61 -4.40
N GLN A 44 10.97 -5.53 -5.35
CA GLN A 44 9.81 -6.02 -6.09
C GLN A 44 8.82 -6.78 -5.20
N GLU A 45 9.29 -7.45 -4.15
CA GLU A 45 8.42 -8.20 -3.23
C GLU A 45 7.56 -7.23 -2.41
N VAL A 46 8.17 -6.15 -1.92
CA VAL A 46 7.44 -5.07 -1.26
C VAL A 46 6.46 -4.43 -2.23
N LEU A 47 6.88 -4.05 -3.45
CA LEU A 47 5.97 -3.43 -4.43
C LEU A 47 4.75 -4.30 -4.74
N GLN A 48 4.94 -5.60 -4.97
CA GLN A 48 3.83 -6.55 -5.19
C GLN A 48 2.94 -6.74 -3.96
N THR A 49 3.51 -6.66 -2.76
CA THR A 49 2.75 -6.70 -1.51
C THR A 49 1.91 -5.43 -1.37
N LEU A 50 2.48 -4.26 -1.64
CA LEU A 50 1.79 -2.97 -1.56
C LEU A 50 0.57 -2.94 -2.48
N THR A 51 0.65 -3.48 -3.70
CA THR A 51 -0.51 -3.48 -4.62
C THR A 51 -1.70 -4.24 -4.05
N LYS A 52 -1.47 -5.40 -3.41
CA LYS A 52 -2.51 -6.21 -2.76
C LYS A 52 -3.08 -5.52 -1.53
N PHE A 53 -2.22 -4.95 -0.68
CA PHE A 53 -2.64 -4.30 0.56
C PHE A 53 -3.30 -2.93 0.34
N CYS A 54 -3.05 -2.28 -0.80
CA CYS A 54 -3.74 -1.06 -1.21
C CYS A 54 -5.23 -1.28 -1.52
N PHE A 55 -5.62 -2.52 -1.85
CA PHE A 55 -7.00 -2.92 -2.13
C PHE A 55 -7.36 -4.19 -1.35
N PRO A 56 -7.49 -4.13 -0.01
CA PRO A 56 -7.70 -5.29 0.84
C PRO A 56 -9.16 -5.78 0.83
N PHE A 57 -9.82 -5.73 -0.33
CA PHE A 57 -11.22 -6.08 -0.54
C PHE A 57 -11.46 -6.54 -1.98
N TYR A 58 -12.54 -7.27 -2.20
CA TYR A 58 -12.98 -7.64 -3.55
C TYR A 58 -13.59 -6.42 -4.24
N VAL A 59 -13.08 -6.06 -5.42
CA VAL A 59 -13.48 -4.88 -6.20
C VAL A 59 -14.96 -4.88 -6.59
N ASP A 60 -15.54 -6.07 -6.76
CA ASP A 60 -16.96 -6.25 -7.11
C ASP A 60 -17.93 -5.95 -5.96
N SER A 61 -17.42 -5.60 -4.78
CA SER A 61 -18.26 -5.27 -3.64
C SER A 61 -18.91 -3.90 -3.84
N LEU A 62 -20.25 -3.87 -3.93
CA LEU A 62 -21.11 -2.68 -3.99
C LEU A 62 -20.88 -1.64 -2.85
N THR A 63 -20.03 -1.97 -1.89
CA THR A 63 -19.67 -1.17 -0.71
C THR A 63 -18.40 -0.34 -0.89
N VAL A 64 -17.73 -0.37 -2.05
CA VAL A 64 -16.51 0.42 -2.32
C VAL A 64 -16.71 1.92 -2.07
N SER A 65 -17.93 2.44 -2.26
CA SER A 65 -18.29 3.83 -1.94
C SER A 65 -18.43 4.13 -0.45
N GLN A 66 -18.45 3.10 0.41
CA GLN A 66 -18.58 3.18 1.87
C GLN A 66 -17.26 2.91 2.61
N VAL A 67 -16.19 2.54 1.89
CA VAL A 67 -14.87 2.30 2.49
C VAL A 67 -14.27 3.64 2.92
N GLY A 68 -13.76 3.71 4.14
CA GLY A 68 -13.04 4.89 4.62
C GLY A 68 -11.91 5.26 3.67
N GLN A 69 -11.82 6.54 3.30
CA GLN A 69 -10.79 7.00 2.36
C GLN A 69 -9.38 6.76 2.89
N ASN A 70 -9.18 6.75 4.20
CA ASN A 70 -7.88 6.53 4.81
C ASN A 70 -7.89 5.25 5.64
N PHE A 71 -6.85 4.44 5.48
CA PHE A 71 -6.61 3.27 6.31
C PHE A 71 -5.11 3.03 6.44
N THR A 72 -4.71 2.26 7.44
CA THR A 72 -3.30 1.90 7.64
C THR A 72 -3.20 0.40 7.82
N PHE A 73 -2.43 -0.27 6.96
CA PHE A 73 -2.05 -1.67 7.17
C PHE A 73 -0.67 -1.75 7.81
N VAL A 74 -0.32 -2.93 8.32
CA VAL A 74 0.98 -3.19 8.94
C VAL A 74 1.63 -4.41 8.30
N LEU A 75 2.84 -4.24 7.78
CA LEU A 75 3.73 -5.34 7.43
C LEU A 75 4.64 -5.62 8.62
N THR A 76 4.78 -6.89 8.97
CA THR A 76 5.66 -7.30 10.08
C THR A 76 6.92 -7.92 9.49
N ASP A 77 8.09 -7.45 9.90
CA ASP A 77 9.37 -8.02 9.47
C ASP A 77 9.77 -9.26 10.29
N ILE A 78 10.95 -9.81 9.96
CA ILE A 78 11.49 -11.01 10.63
C ILE A 78 11.80 -10.79 12.12
N ASP A 79 12.13 -9.57 12.51
CA ASP A 79 12.41 -9.16 13.89
C ASP A 79 11.12 -8.77 14.65
N SER A 80 9.96 -9.03 14.05
CA SER A 80 8.64 -8.67 14.56
C SER A 80 8.43 -7.16 14.73
N LYS A 81 9.15 -6.33 13.96
CA LYS A 81 8.96 -4.89 13.86
C LYS A 81 7.91 -4.56 12.81
N GLN A 82 7.24 -3.42 13.02
CA GLN A 82 6.08 -3.01 12.25
C GLN A 82 6.45 -1.91 11.24
N ARG A 83 6.12 -2.16 9.98
CA ARG A 83 6.08 -1.17 8.91
C ARG A 83 4.65 -0.78 8.62
N PHE A 84 4.35 0.50 8.70
CA PHE A 84 3.01 1.06 8.55
C PHE A 84 2.82 1.54 7.11
N GLY A 85 1.82 0.98 6.42
CA GLY A 85 1.39 1.41 5.10
C GLY A 85 0.21 2.36 5.20
N PHE A 86 0.48 3.66 5.15
CA PHE A 86 -0.54 4.71 5.25
C PHE A 86 -1.19 4.90 3.89
N CYS A 87 -2.44 4.48 3.77
CA CYS A 87 -3.18 4.47 2.52
C CYS A 87 -4.24 5.55 2.47
N ARG A 88 -4.37 6.18 1.29
CA ARG A 88 -5.51 6.97 0.88
C ARG A 88 -6.11 6.39 -0.39
N LEU A 89 -7.31 5.84 -0.27
CA LEU A 89 -8.10 5.32 -1.36
C LEU A 89 -8.89 6.45 -2.05
N SER A 90 -8.86 6.47 -3.38
CA SER A 90 -9.67 7.40 -4.17
C SER A 90 -11.16 7.06 -4.05
N SER A 91 -12.03 8.03 -4.32
CA SER A 91 -13.46 7.76 -4.46
C SER A 91 -13.69 6.65 -5.51
N GLY A 92 -14.47 5.63 -5.13
CA GLY A 92 -14.76 4.48 -5.98
C GLY A 92 -13.61 3.48 -6.12
N ALA A 93 -12.59 3.51 -5.24
CA ALA A 93 -11.43 2.61 -5.23
C ALA A 93 -10.76 2.40 -6.60
N LYS A 94 -10.62 3.49 -7.37
CA LYS A 94 -9.95 3.44 -8.67
C LYS A 94 -8.44 3.50 -8.52
N SER A 95 -7.96 4.23 -7.52
CA SER A 95 -6.55 4.31 -7.17
C SER A 95 -6.37 4.38 -5.65
N CYS A 96 -5.17 4.04 -5.20
CA CYS A 96 -4.74 4.11 -3.82
C CYS A 96 -3.35 4.73 -3.76
N PHE A 97 -3.16 5.67 -2.83
CA PHE A 97 -1.89 6.32 -2.56
C PHE A 97 -1.37 5.76 -1.24
N CYS A 98 -0.19 5.13 -1.23
CA CYS A 98 0.37 4.50 -0.04
C CYS A 98 1.78 5.00 0.25
N ILE A 99 2.05 5.32 1.52
CA ILE A 99 3.40 5.55 2.04
C ILE A 99 3.73 4.43 3.02
N LEU A 100 4.81 3.70 2.75
CA LEU A 100 5.34 2.68 3.65
C LEU A 100 6.42 3.27 4.55
N ARG A 101 6.30 3.07 5.85
CA ARG A 101 7.21 3.64 6.85
C ARG A 101 7.44 2.72 8.05
N GLU A 102 8.69 2.57 8.45
CA GLU A 102 9.08 2.10 9.78
C GLU A 102 8.83 3.22 10.82
N ILE A 103 7.94 2.97 11.79
CA ILE A 103 7.78 3.83 12.97
C ILE A 103 8.44 3.15 14.14
#